data_AF-A0A372G6G9-F1
#
_entry.id   AF-A0A372G6G9-F1
#
_cell.length_a   1.000
_cell.length_b   1.000
_cell.length_c   1.000
_cell.angle_alpha   90.00
_cell.angle_beta   90.00
_cell.angle_gamma   90.00
#
_symmetry.space_group_name_H-M   'P 1'
#
loop_
_entity.id
_entity.type
_entity.pdbx_description
1 polymer ?
#
loop_
_entity_poly.entity_id
_entity_poly.type
_entity_poly.pdbx_seq_one_letter_code
_entity_poly.pdbx_strand_id
1 'polypeptide(L)'
;MATATASPSAGVPVGPGLSMFDPIFLGIDEFGQPVYITLAYRNLLAGGEPGGGKSGLLNTIAAHAALSVDSRLVLLDGKLVELGQWEDSADAFIGPDITAALDVLRRLQVVMNNRYAWLRAHNRRKVTAADRLSVITVLVDEIAFYSATVGAKQEQEEFVALLRDLVARGRAAGIPVVAATQRPSFDIIPTSLRDLFGYRAAFRCTTSNSSNIVLGHGWAEQGYSATDIAPTNQGAAYLIAEGGVPRRIKVAFLTDAQISGIADYAAWIRRPGTITTPPGSPADWGMAA
;
A
#
# COMPACT_ATOMS: atom_id res chain seq x y z
N MET A 1 17.05 34.90 22.12
CA MET A 1 17.20 34.16 20.86
C MET A 1 16.01 33.22 20.72
N ALA A 2 14.99 33.63 19.98
CA ALA A 2 13.81 32.80 19.72
C ALA A 2 14.07 31.93 18.49
N THR A 3 14.10 30.62 18.68
CA THR A 3 14.16 29.62 17.61
C THR A 3 12.82 29.60 16.89
N ALA A 4 12.82 30.03 15.62
CA ALA A 4 11.67 29.92 14.73
C ALA A 4 11.39 28.45 14.43
N THR A 5 10.27 27.94 14.93
CA THR A 5 9.67 26.69 14.49
C THR A 5 9.06 26.89 13.11
N ALA A 6 9.63 26.27 12.08
CA ALA A 6 9.07 26.29 10.74
C ALA A 6 7.72 25.54 10.74
N SER A 7 6.63 26.23 10.41
CA SER A 7 5.34 25.62 10.16
C SER A 7 5.41 24.77 8.87
N PRO A 8 4.81 23.58 8.82
CA PRO A 8 4.71 22.82 7.58
C PRO A 8 3.83 23.61 6.60
N SER A 9 4.35 23.88 5.41
CA SER A 9 3.63 24.60 4.35
C SER A 9 2.36 23.83 3.97
N ALA A 10 1.21 24.51 4.03
CA ALA A 10 -0.14 24.00 3.80
C ALA A 10 -0.48 23.67 2.33
N GLY A 11 0.48 23.13 1.56
CA GLY A 11 0.26 22.69 0.19
C GLY A 11 0.72 21.25 0.02
N VAL A 12 -0.16 20.37 -0.47
CA VAL A 12 0.25 19.06 -1.00
C VAL A 12 1.11 19.36 -2.24
N PRO A 13 2.40 19.00 -2.27
CA PRO A 13 3.24 19.29 -3.41
C PRO A 13 2.83 18.42 -4.58
N VAL A 14 1.98 18.95 -5.45
CA VAL A 14 1.79 18.44 -6.82
C VAL A 14 2.75 19.18 -7.74
N GLY A 15 4.05 18.95 -7.52
CA GLY A 15 5.13 19.40 -8.40
C GLY A 15 5.78 18.21 -9.09
N PRO A 16 6.49 18.41 -10.22
CA PRO A 16 7.31 17.36 -10.81
C PRO A 16 8.41 17.00 -9.81
N GLY A 17 8.29 15.86 -9.13
CA GLY A 17 9.23 15.46 -8.07
C GLY A 17 8.64 14.81 -6.81
N LEU A 18 7.41 14.30 -6.83
CA LEU A 18 6.90 13.46 -5.74
C LEU A 18 7.75 12.19 -5.62
N SER A 19 8.06 11.78 -4.39
CA SER A 19 8.80 10.56 -4.10
C SER A 19 8.01 9.61 -3.21
N MET A 20 8.24 8.30 -3.37
CA MET A 20 7.72 7.29 -2.45
C MET A 20 8.35 7.36 -1.04
N PHE A 21 9.48 8.05 -0.89
CA PHE A 21 10.09 8.32 0.40
C PHE A 21 9.44 9.49 1.13
N ASP A 22 8.62 10.29 0.44
CA ASP A 22 7.87 11.39 1.05
C ASP A 22 6.68 10.87 1.88
N PRO A 23 6.22 11.63 2.89
CA PRO A 23 4.99 11.31 3.59
C PRO A 23 3.77 11.36 2.67
N ILE A 24 3.02 10.25 2.62
CA ILE A 24 1.74 10.13 1.91
C ILE A 24 0.63 10.70 2.79
N PHE A 25 -0.09 11.67 2.27
CA PHE A 25 -1.30 12.19 2.93
C PHE A 25 -2.41 11.13 2.87
N LEU A 26 -2.91 10.71 4.03
CA LEU A 26 -4.02 9.76 4.09
C LEU A 26 -5.37 10.42 4.32
N GLY A 27 -5.41 11.63 4.88
CA GLY A 27 -6.65 12.26 5.32
C GLY A 27 -6.46 13.08 6.60
N ILE A 28 -7.48 13.14 7.45
CA ILE A 28 -7.48 13.94 8.68
C ILE A 28 -7.81 13.09 9.92
N ASP A 29 -7.40 13.53 11.09
CA ASP A 29 -7.84 12.96 12.37
C ASP A 29 -9.16 13.60 12.86
N GLU A 30 -9.61 13.20 14.04
CA GLU A 30 -10.83 13.71 14.69
C GLU A 30 -10.77 15.19 15.08
N PHE A 31 -9.58 15.80 15.09
CA PHE A 31 -9.36 17.23 15.33
C PHE A 31 -9.12 18.01 14.03
N GLY A 32 -9.29 17.36 12.87
CA GLY A 32 -9.06 17.96 11.56
C GLY A 32 -7.59 18.13 11.21
N GLN A 33 -6.66 17.54 11.98
CA GLN A 33 -5.23 17.62 11.67
C GLN A 33 -4.87 16.62 10.57
N PRO A 34 -3.97 16.99 9.66
CA PRO A 34 -3.60 16.12 8.55
C PRO A 34 -2.82 14.90 9.04
N VAL A 35 -3.18 13.73 8.52
CA VAL A 35 -2.57 12.44 8.83
C VAL A 35 -1.71 12.01 7.66
N TYR A 36 -0.42 11.83 7.92
CA TYR A 36 0.55 11.31 6.96
C TYR A 36 1.13 9.97 7.40
N ILE A 37 1.53 9.15 6.43
CA ILE A 37 2.33 7.94 6.65
C ILE A 37 3.53 7.92 5.70
N THR A 38 4.64 7.31 6.11
CA THR A 38 5.75 7.00 5.18
C THR A 38 5.70 5.52 4.83
N LEU A 39 5.35 5.21 3.58
CA LEU A 39 5.14 3.83 3.13
C LEU A 39 6.42 3.15 2.65
N ALA A 40 7.43 3.86 2.13
CA ALA A 40 8.67 3.25 1.62
C ALA A 40 9.35 2.26 2.58
N TYR A 41 9.11 2.38 3.88
CA TYR A 41 9.72 1.55 4.92
C TYR A 41 8.75 0.65 5.67
N ARG A 42 7.47 0.59 5.29
CA ARG A 42 6.43 -0.13 6.04
C ARG A 42 5.37 -0.71 5.11
N ASN A 43 4.67 -1.71 5.61
CA ASN A 43 3.51 -2.28 4.93
C ASN A 43 2.24 -1.78 5.61
N LEU A 44 1.16 -1.71 4.84
CA LEU A 44 -0.17 -1.32 5.32
C LEU A 44 -1.18 -2.44 5.08
N LEU A 45 -1.96 -2.77 6.11
CA LEU A 45 -3.12 -3.64 6.01
C LEU A 45 -4.40 -2.83 6.22
N ALA A 46 -5.35 -2.91 5.30
CA ALA A 46 -6.66 -2.30 5.42
C ALA A 46 -7.74 -3.37 5.51
N GLY A 47 -8.66 -3.25 6.48
CA GLY A 47 -9.74 -4.22 6.63
C GLY A 47 -11.04 -3.57 7.07
N GLY A 48 -12.16 -4.21 6.76
CA GLY A 48 -13.50 -3.75 7.09
C GLY A 48 -14.51 -4.30 6.11
N GLU A 49 -15.79 -4.01 6.25
CA GLU A 49 -16.84 -4.50 5.34
C GLU A 49 -16.85 -3.73 3.99
N PRO A 50 -17.55 -4.23 2.95
CA PRO A 50 -17.77 -3.50 1.70
C PRO A 50 -18.42 -2.12 1.93
N GLY A 51 -17.99 -1.09 1.19
CA GLY A 51 -18.51 0.28 1.36
C GLY A 51 -17.96 1.05 2.58
N GLY A 52 -17.07 0.45 3.38
CA GLY A 52 -16.45 1.12 4.53
C GLY A 52 -15.46 2.24 4.18
N GLY A 53 -15.00 2.34 2.92
CA GLY A 53 -14.07 3.36 2.44
C GLY A 53 -12.61 2.92 2.24
N LYS A 54 -12.34 1.60 2.28
CA LYS A 54 -11.02 1.03 1.94
C LYS A 54 -10.52 1.46 0.56
N SER A 55 -11.41 1.47 -0.43
CA SER A 55 -11.13 1.90 -1.80
C SER A 55 -10.53 3.30 -1.87
N GLY A 56 -11.03 4.24 -1.06
CA GLY A 56 -10.50 5.60 -0.99
C GLY A 56 -9.06 5.63 -0.49
N LEU A 57 -8.72 4.78 0.48
CA LEU A 57 -7.35 4.64 0.98
C LEU A 57 -6.42 4.06 -0.08
N LEU A 58 -6.84 2.98 -0.75
CA LEU A 58 -6.06 2.36 -1.82
C LEU A 58 -5.83 3.34 -2.96
N ASN A 59 -6.86 4.05 -3.42
CA ASN A 59 -6.77 5.04 -4.49
C ASN A 59 -5.89 6.25 -4.11
N THR A 60 -5.94 6.69 -2.85
CA THR A 60 -5.05 7.76 -2.37
C THR A 60 -3.58 7.33 -2.41
N ILE A 61 -3.29 6.09 -2.01
CA ILE A 61 -1.92 5.55 -2.06
C ILE A 61 -1.49 5.28 -3.51
N ALA A 62 -2.39 4.74 -4.34
CA ALA A 62 -2.16 4.50 -5.75
C ALA A 62 -1.84 5.81 -6.48
N ALA A 63 -2.58 6.89 -6.20
CA ALA A 63 -2.31 8.21 -6.75
C ALA A 63 -0.91 8.73 -6.37
N HIS A 64 -0.54 8.67 -5.09
CA HIS A 64 0.81 9.06 -4.65
C HIS A 64 1.88 8.23 -5.34
N ALA A 65 1.71 6.91 -5.39
CA ALA A 65 2.65 6.01 -6.01
C ALA A 65 2.76 6.26 -7.52
N ALA A 66 1.64 6.44 -8.22
CA ALA A 66 1.59 6.66 -9.66
C ALA A 66 2.25 7.99 -10.04
N LEU A 67 2.07 9.04 -9.24
CA LEU A 67 2.70 10.34 -9.45
C LEU A 67 4.18 10.38 -9.03
N SER A 68 4.64 9.41 -8.23
CA SER A 68 6.03 9.39 -7.74
C SER A 68 7.02 8.96 -8.81
N VAL A 69 8.07 9.75 -9.02
CA VAL A 69 9.07 9.54 -10.10
C VAL A 69 9.99 8.35 -9.84
N ASP A 70 10.15 7.99 -8.57
CA ASP A 70 10.97 6.88 -8.09
C ASP A 70 10.12 5.66 -7.72
N SER A 71 8.95 5.52 -8.34
CA SER A 71 7.99 4.45 -8.03
C SER A 71 7.71 3.56 -9.22
N ARG A 72 7.72 2.25 -8.97
CA ARG A 72 7.11 1.23 -9.83
C ARG A 72 5.88 0.68 -9.15
N LEU A 73 4.81 0.40 -9.90
CA LEU A 73 3.53 -0.05 -9.35
C LEU A 73 3.20 -1.47 -9.78
N VAL A 74 2.88 -2.32 -8.81
CA VAL A 74 2.31 -3.64 -9.03
C VAL A 74 0.95 -3.70 -8.38
N LEU A 75 -0.09 -3.95 -9.17
CA LEU A 75 -1.49 -3.90 -8.75
C LEU A 75 -2.12 -5.29 -8.90
N LEU A 76 -2.68 -5.81 -7.82
CA LEU A 76 -3.47 -7.04 -7.80
C LEU A 76 -4.92 -6.66 -7.48
N ASP A 77 -5.79 -6.72 -8.47
CA ASP A 77 -7.20 -6.37 -8.40
C ASP A 77 -8.05 -7.51 -8.98
N GLY A 78 -8.41 -8.47 -8.11
CA GLY A 78 -9.20 -9.63 -8.51
C GLY A 78 -10.63 -9.29 -8.95
N LYS A 79 -11.12 -8.08 -8.68
CA LYS A 79 -12.48 -7.65 -9.06
C LYS A 79 -12.50 -6.71 -10.26
N LEU A 80 -11.36 -6.12 -10.63
CA LEU A 80 -11.22 -5.13 -11.70
C LEU A 80 -12.08 -3.87 -11.48
N VAL A 81 -12.29 -3.48 -10.22
CA VAL A 81 -13.16 -2.34 -9.86
C VAL A 81 -12.36 -1.23 -9.19
N GLU A 82 -11.44 -1.59 -8.31
CA GLU A 82 -10.89 -0.64 -7.33
C GLU A 82 -9.59 0.02 -7.81
N LEU A 83 -8.80 -0.71 -8.60
CA LEU A 83 -7.49 -0.27 -9.10
C LEU A 83 -7.41 -0.22 -10.63
N GLY A 84 -8.43 -0.65 -11.36
CA GLY A 84 -8.41 -0.73 -12.83
C GLY A 84 -8.09 0.61 -13.53
N GLN A 85 -8.49 1.74 -12.95
CA GLN A 85 -8.17 3.06 -13.51
C GLN A 85 -6.66 3.37 -13.51
N TRP A 86 -5.86 2.65 -12.71
CA TRP A 86 -4.41 2.82 -12.61
C TRP A 86 -3.63 1.86 -13.51
N GLU A 87 -4.29 1.01 -14.30
CA GLU A 87 -3.65 -0.03 -15.14
C GLU A 87 -2.58 0.55 -16.07
N ASP A 88 -2.86 1.66 -16.76
CA ASP A 88 -1.92 2.32 -17.66
C ASP A 88 -0.71 2.96 -16.95
N SER A 89 -0.80 3.16 -15.64
CA SER A 89 0.31 3.64 -14.79
C SER A 89 1.10 2.50 -14.14
N ALA A 90 0.60 1.27 -14.21
CA ALA A 90 1.17 0.12 -13.53
C ALA A 90 2.28 -0.54 -14.35
N ASP A 91 3.33 -0.96 -13.66
CA ASP A 91 4.35 -1.83 -14.21
C ASP A 91 3.79 -3.25 -14.39
N ALA A 92 2.91 -3.70 -13.48
CA ALA A 92 2.15 -4.94 -13.64
C ALA A 92 0.75 -4.80 -13.04
N PHE A 93 -0.26 -5.21 -13.79
CA PHE A 93 -1.66 -5.26 -13.35
C PHE A 93 -2.17 -6.69 -13.48
N ILE A 94 -2.70 -7.24 -12.38
CA ILE A 94 -3.14 -8.61 -12.27
C ILE A 94 -4.61 -8.60 -11.88
N GLY A 95 -5.45 -9.11 -12.79
CA GLY A 95 -6.87 -9.27 -12.59
C GLY A 95 -7.23 -10.57 -11.85
N PRO A 96 -8.33 -11.24 -12.22
CA PRO A 96 -8.80 -12.48 -11.58
C PRO A 96 -7.98 -13.73 -11.98
N ASP A 97 -6.65 -13.66 -11.94
CA ASP A 97 -5.74 -14.74 -12.33
C ASP A 97 -4.70 -14.99 -11.23
N ILE A 98 -4.86 -16.12 -10.52
CA ILE A 98 -3.93 -16.51 -9.46
C ILE A 98 -2.56 -16.93 -10.00
N THR A 99 -2.50 -17.55 -11.17
CA THR A 99 -1.25 -18.00 -11.78
C THR A 99 -0.38 -16.79 -12.11
N ALA A 100 -1.00 -15.77 -12.72
CA ALA A 100 -0.34 -14.49 -12.97
C ALA A 100 0.10 -13.80 -11.66
N ALA A 101 -0.73 -13.85 -10.61
CA ALA A 101 -0.37 -13.32 -9.30
C ALA A 101 0.86 -14.03 -8.71
N LEU A 102 0.91 -15.37 -8.78
CA LEU A 102 2.04 -16.18 -8.33
C LEU A 102 3.31 -15.86 -9.10
N ASP A 103 3.23 -15.75 -10.42
CA ASP A 103 4.40 -15.44 -11.25
C ASP A 103 4.98 -14.07 -10.93
N VAL A 104 4.12 -13.07 -10.72
CA VAL A 104 4.56 -11.72 -10.30
C VAL A 104 5.17 -11.75 -8.91
N LEU A 105 4.58 -12.44 -7.94
CA LEU A 105 5.15 -12.55 -6.60
C LEU A 105 6.51 -13.29 -6.59
N ARG A 106 6.67 -14.36 -7.37
CA ARG A 106 7.97 -15.05 -7.56
C ARG A 106 9.00 -14.10 -8.17
N ARG A 107 8.60 -13.30 -9.17
CA ARG A 107 9.48 -12.28 -9.75
C ARG A 107 9.90 -11.23 -8.73
N LEU A 108 8.96 -10.76 -7.90
CA LEU A 108 9.25 -9.80 -6.83
C LEU A 108 10.20 -10.39 -5.77
N GLN A 109 10.11 -11.69 -5.45
CA GLN A 109 11.08 -12.35 -4.59
C GLN A 109 12.48 -12.37 -5.19
N VAL A 110 12.61 -12.63 -6.50
CA VAL A 110 13.91 -12.56 -7.19
C VAL A 110 14.48 -11.14 -7.09
N VAL A 111 13.69 -10.11 -7.41
CA VAL A 111 14.11 -8.71 -7.28
C VAL A 111 14.50 -8.37 -5.84
N MET A 112 13.71 -8.79 -4.86
CA MET A 112 14.00 -8.61 -3.44
C MET A 112 15.34 -9.22 -3.06
N ASN A 113 15.61 -10.46 -3.47
CA ASN A 113 16.86 -11.16 -3.18
C ASN A 113 18.07 -10.46 -3.83
N ASN A 114 17.93 -9.99 -5.07
CA ASN A 114 18.96 -9.23 -5.77
C ASN A 114 19.26 -7.91 -5.06
N ARG A 115 18.23 -7.16 -4.64
CA ARG A 115 18.39 -5.94 -3.85
C ARG A 115 19.03 -6.19 -2.50
N TYR A 116 18.74 -7.32 -1.84
CA TYR A 116 19.45 -7.69 -0.61
C TYR A 116 20.93 -8.00 -0.84
N ALA A 117 21.28 -8.65 -1.95
CA ALA A 117 22.68 -8.86 -2.32
C ALA A 117 23.38 -7.52 -2.58
N TRP A 118 22.72 -6.61 -3.29
CA TRP A 118 23.21 -5.25 -3.52
C TRP A 118 23.41 -4.47 -2.22
N LEU A 119 22.44 -4.50 -1.31
CA LEU A 119 22.53 -3.85 0.00
C LEU A 119 23.72 -4.36 0.81
N ARG A 120 23.94 -5.69 0.82
CA ARG A 120 25.09 -6.31 1.49
C ARG A 120 26.41 -5.84 0.88
N ALA A 121 26.52 -5.83 -0.45
CA ALA A 121 27.73 -5.39 -1.15
C ALA A 121 28.08 -3.92 -0.86
N HIS A 122 27.07 -3.08 -0.60
CA HIS A 122 27.24 -1.66 -0.29
C HIS A 122 27.20 -1.32 1.22
N ASN A 123 27.22 -2.34 2.10
CA ASN A 123 27.13 -2.17 3.56
C ASN A 123 25.90 -1.35 4.02
N ARG A 124 24.77 -1.51 3.31
CA ARG A 124 23.51 -0.84 3.60
C ARG A 124 22.52 -1.80 4.25
N ARG A 125 21.67 -1.25 5.14
CA ARG A 125 20.62 -2.03 5.83
C ARG A 125 19.26 -1.98 5.12
N LYS A 126 19.04 -0.96 4.30
CA LYS A 126 17.80 -0.73 3.55
C LYS A 126 18.05 0.21 2.38
N VAL A 127 17.19 0.14 1.37
CA VAL A 127 17.12 1.09 0.26
C VAL A 127 16.64 2.44 0.79
N THR A 128 17.22 3.52 0.29
CA THR A 128 16.90 4.91 0.63
C THR A 128 16.81 5.76 -0.64
N ALA A 129 16.26 6.97 -0.54
CA ALA A 129 16.20 7.92 -1.67
C ALA A 129 17.58 8.17 -2.31
N ALA A 130 18.66 8.14 -1.53
CA ALA A 130 20.02 8.34 -2.02
C ALA A 130 20.53 7.21 -2.93
N ASP A 131 19.94 6.01 -2.85
CA ASP A 131 20.36 4.84 -3.62
C ASP A 131 19.88 4.88 -5.07
N ARG A 132 18.94 5.80 -5.41
CA ARG A 132 18.34 5.94 -6.75
C ARG A 132 17.73 4.66 -7.31
N LEU A 133 17.34 3.74 -6.42
CA LEU A 133 16.56 2.56 -6.75
C LEU A 133 15.08 2.88 -6.58
N SER A 134 14.26 2.55 -7.57
CA SER A 134 12.81 2.76 -7.50
C SER A 134 12.19 1.92 -6.38
N VAL A 135 11.26 2.50 -5.65
CA VAL A 135 10.37 1.76 -4.74
C VAL A 135 9.34 1.01 -5.57
N ILE A 136 9.19 -0.30 -5.35
CA ILE A 136 8.16 -1.10 -6.01
C ILE A 136 6.98 -1.21 -5.06
N THR A 137 5.95 -0.41 -5.26
CA THR A 137 4.77 -0.40 -4.40
C THR A 137 3.80 -1.47 -4.87
N VAL A 138 3.53 -2.45 -4.01
CA VAL A 138 2.62 -3.57 -4.31
C VAL A 138 1.28 -3.32 -3.64
N LEU A 139 0.22 -3.13 -4.41
CA LEU A 139 -1.14 -2.95 -3.92
C LEU A 139 -1.96 -4.21 -4.20
N VAL A 140 -2.59 -4.75 -3.16
CA VAL A 140 -3.52 -5.89 -3.25
C VAL A 140 -4.88 -5.42 -2.75
N ASP A 141 -5.86 -5.28 -3.63
CA ASP A 141 -7.20 -4.80 -3.25
C ASP A 141 -7.93 -5.79 -2.32
N GLU A 142 -7.85 -7.08 -2.65
CA GLU A 142 -8.49 -8.12 -1.87
C GLU A 142 -7.59 -9.34 -1.74
N ILE A 143 -6.89 -9.44 -0.61
CA ILE A 143 -6.04 -10.60 -0.30
C ILE A 143 -6.88 -11.90 -0.37
N ALA A 144 -8.12 -11.87 0.16
CA ALA A 144 -8.98 -13.05 0.22
C ALA A 144 -9.36 -13.61 -1.16
N PHE A 145 -9.26 -12.78 -2.19
CA PHE A 145 -9.54 -13.21 -3.55
C PHE A 145 -8.52 -14.27 -3.97
N TYR A 146 -7.23 -13.94 -3.88
CA TYR A 146 -6.14 -14.85 -4.26
C TYR A 146 -5.79 -15.88 -3.19
N SER A 147 -6.05 -15.59 -1.91
CA SER A 147 -5.71 -16.52 -0.83
C SER A 147 -6.79 -17.54 -0.51
N ALA A 148 -8.02 -17.37 -1.00
CA ALA A 148 -9.15 -18.24 -0.62
C ALA A 148 -10.28 -18.37 -1.65
N THR A 149 -10.29 -17.59 -2.74
CA THR A 149 -11.43 -17.56 -3.68
C THR A 149 -11.07 -18.14 -5.05
N VAL A 150 -10.00 -17.66 -5.68
CA VAL A 150 -9.55 -18.14 -7.00
C VAL A 150 -8.45 -19.19 -6.85
N GLY A 151 -8.33 -20.09 -7.82
CA GLY A 151 -7.28 -21.10 -7.86
C GLY A 151 -7.53 -22.37 -7.07
N ALA A 152 -6.67 -23.35 -7.27
CA ALA A 152 -6.57 -24.55 -6.45
C ALA A 152 -5.97 -24.22 -5.08
N LYS A 153 -6.26 -25.06 -4.09
CA LYS A 153 -5.78 -24.88 -2.71
C LYS A 153 -4.25 -24.73 -2.63
N GLN A 154 -3.50 -25.47 -3.43
CA GLN A 154 -2.04 -25.36 -3.48
C GLN A 154 -1.57 -23.98 -3.96
N GLU A 155 -2.23 -23.40 -4.95
CA GLU A 155 -1.92 -22.06 -5.47
C GLU A 155 -2.24 -20.98 -4.45
N GLN A 156 -3.36 -21.13 -3.73
CA GLN A 156 -3.76 -20.24 -2.64
C GLN A 156 -2.75 -20.26 -1.49
N GLU A 157 -2.30 -21.46 -1.08
CA GLU A 157 -1.27 -21.62 -0.05
C GLU A 157 0.08 -21.02 -0.48
N GLU A 158 0.46 -21.21 -1.74
CA GLU A 158 1.66 -20.59 -2.30
C GLU A 158 1.56 -19.07 -2.33
N PHE A 159 0.41 -18.51 -2.74
CA PHE A 159 0.18 -17.06 -2.75
C PHE A 159 0.38 -16.47 -1.35
N VAL A 160 -0.21 -17.10 -0.32
CA VAL A 160 -0.05 -16.67 1.07
C VAL A 160 1.41 -16.74 1.51
N ALA A 161 2.13 -17.80 1.14
CA ALA A 161 3.55 -17.95 1.48
C ALA A 161 4.43 -16.87 0.84
N LEU A 162 4.23 -16.60 -0.45
CA LEU A 162 4.97 -15.58 -1.20
C LEU A 162 4.66 -14.17 -0.70
N LEU A 163 3.37 -13.85 -0.51
CA LEU A 163 2.95 -12.55 0.03
C LEU A 163 3.54 -12.33 1.43
N ARG A 164 3.51 -13.35 2.30
CA ARG A 164 4.10 -13.27 3.64
C ARG A 164 5.60 -12.98 3.61
N ASP A 165 6.37 -13.65 2.75
CA ASP A 165 7.81 -13.40 2.61
C ASP A 165 8.06 -11.95 2.16
N LEU A 166 7.25 -11.47 1.20
CA LEU A 166 7.33 -10.10 0.71
C LEU A 166 7.00 -9.07 1.80
N VAL A 167 5.94 -9.27 2.58
CA VAL A 167 5.61 -8.37 3.71
C VAL A 167 6.72 -8.43 4.78
N ALA A 168 7.28 -9.60 5.06
CA ALA A 168 8.32 -9.77 6.08
C ALA A 168 9.62 -9.04 5.72
N ARG A 169 10.05 -9.11 4.46
CA ARG A 169 11.41 -8.70 4.01
C ARG A 169 11.41 -7.54 3.01
N GLY A 170 10.37 -7.39 2.19
CA GLY A 170 10.30 -6.47 1.05
C GLY A 170 10.57 -5.01 1.40
N ARG A 171 10.10 -4.51 2.55
CA ARG A 171 10.25 -3.11 2.96
C ARG A 171 11.71 -2.62 2.99
N ALA A 172 12.67 -3.46 3.40
CA ALA A 172 14.08 -3.07 3.44
C ALA A 172 14.68 -3.03 2.02
N ALA A 173 14.19 -3.87 1.13
CA ALA A 173 14.53 -3.89 -0.29
C ALA A 173 13.76 -2.81 -1.11
N GLY A 174 12.99 -1.92 -0.47
CA GLY A 174 12.18 -0.92 -1.17
C GLY A 174 10.99 -1.51 -1.93
N ILE A 175 10.37 -2.56 -1.38
CA ILE A 175 9.17 -3.21 -1.94
C ILE A 175 8.07 -3.24 -0.86
N PRO A 176 7.47 -2.09 -0.50
CA PRO A 176 6.39 -2.06 0.47
C PRO A 176 5.10 -2.66 -0.10
N VAL A 177 4.35 -3.35 0.76
CA VAL A 177 3.07 -3.97 0.44
C VAL A 177 1.93 -3.22 1.12
N VAL A 178 0.91 -2.89 0.34
CA VAL A 178 -0.38 -2.40 0.82
C VAL A 178 -1.40 -3.44 0.44
N ALA A 179 -2.08 -3.98 1.44
CA ALA A 179 -3.00 -5.08 1.22
C ALA A 179 -4.33 -4.79 1.91
N ALA A 180 -5.43 -5.07 1.24
CA ALA A 180 -6.76 -4.83 1.74
C ALA A 180 -7.60 -6.10 1.77
N THR A 181 -8.61 -6.11 2.65
CA THR A 181 -9.63 -7.15 2.64
C THR A 181 -10.99 -6.64 3.07
N GLN A 182 -12.03 -7.18 2.45
CA GLN A 182 -13.43 -7.03 2.83
C GLN A 182 -13.90 -8.13 3.80
N ARG A 183 -13.09 -9.18 3.96
CA ARG A 183 -13.36 -10.35 4.81
C ARG A 183 -12.26 -10.49 5.88
N PRO A 184 -12.23 -9.59 6.88
CA PRO A 184 -11.30 -9.74 7.99
C PRO A 184 -11.67 -10.97 8.81
N SER A 185 -10.96 -12.07 8.56
CA SER A 185 -11.03 -13.35 9.25
C SER A 185 -9.62 -13.94 9.42
N PHE A 186 -9.44 -14.82 10.41
CA PHE A 186 -8.12 -15.38 10.74
C PHE A 186 -7.56 -16.29 9.64
N ASP A 187 -8.43 -16.96 8.88
CA ASP A 187 -8.08 -17.77 7.72
C ASP A 187 -7.53 -16.93 6.56
N ILE A 188 -7.99 -15.68 6.40
CA ILE A 188 -7.47 -14.75 5.39
C ILE A 188 -6.25 -14.00 5.91
N ILE A 189 -6.31 -13.53 7.15
CA ILE A 189 -5.23 -12.76 7.79
C ILE A 189 -4.82 -13.47 9.08
N PRO A 190 -3.94 -14.48 8.99
CA PRO A 190 -3.37 -15.08 10.18
C PRO A 190 -2.64 -14.02 11.00
N THR A 191 -2.68 -14.13 12.33
CA THR A 191 -1.99 -13.20 13.26
C THR A 191 -0.52 -12.98 12.87
N SER A 192 0.17 -14.05 12.47
CA SER A 192 1.56 -14.00 12.03
C SER A 192 1.81 -13.20 10.74
N LEU A 193 0.80 -13.03 9.88
CA LEU A 193 0.85 -12.13 8.72
C LEU A 193 0.45 -10.72 9.13
N ARG A 194 -0.64 -10.55 9.88
CA ARG A 194 -1.13 -9.26 10.39
C ARG A 194 -0.03 -8.45 11.08
N ASP A 195 0.74 -9.10 11.95
CA ASP A 195 1.73 -8.42 12.79
C ASP A 195 2.98 -7.98 11.99
N LEU A 196 3.11 -8.37 10.72
CA LEU A 196 4.14 -7.87 9.80
C LEU A 196 3.74 -6.52 9.16
N PHE A 197 2.48 -6.11 9.27
CA PHE A 197 2.00 -4.82 8.79
C PHE A 197 2.19 -3.74 9.85
N GLY A 198 3.13 -2.83 9.59
CA GLY A 198 3.48 -1.73 10.49
C GLY A 198 2.38 -0.67 10.61
N TYR A 199 1.54 -0.55 9.58
CA TYR A 199 0.29 0.22 9.62
C TYR A 199 -0.90 -0.71 9.44
N ARG A 200 -1.94 -0.54 10.26
CA ARG A 200 -3.19 -1.29 10.11
C ARG A 200 -4.36 -0.33 10.24
N ALA A 201 -5.25 -0.35 9.24
CA ALA A 201 -6.40 0.53 9.13
C ALA A 201 -7.69 -0.30 9.17
N ALA A 202 -8.42 -0.23 10.27
CA ALA A 202 -9.73 -0.87 10.41
C ALA A 202 -10.83 0.13 10.08
N PHE A 203 -11.41 -0.02 8.89
CA PHE A 203 -12.66 0.62 8.49
C PHE A 203 -13.83 -0.08 9.18
N ARG A 204 -15.04 0.46 8.98
CA ARG A 204 -16.27 -0.09 9.57
C ARG A 204 -16.30 -1.62 9.46
N CYS A 205 -16.48 -2.27 10.61
CA CYS A 205 -16.59 -3.72 10.74
C CYS A 205 -17.97 -4.09 11.29
N THR A 206 -18.47 -5.26 10.91
CA THR A 206 -19.74 -5.78 11.44
C THR A 206 -19.62 -6.30 12.87
N THR A 207 -18.42 -6.71 13.30
CA THR A 207 -18.16 -7.25 14.63
C THR A 207 -16.85 -6.74 15.22
N SER A 208 -16.76 -6.72 16.56
CA SER A 208 -15.54 -6.38 17.30
C SER A 208 -14.40 -7.37 17.00
N ASN A 209 -14.74 -8.64 16.74
CA ASN A 209 -13.76 -9.64 16.33
C ASN A 209 -13.12 -9.29 14.98
N SER A 210 -13.92 -8.91 13.98
CA SER A 210 -13.43 -8.42 12.69
C SER A 210 -12.55 -7.17 12.84
N SER A 211 -12.90 -6.26 13.76
CA SER A 211 -12.04 -5.12 14.12
C SER A 211 -10.68 -5.58 14.67
N ASN A 212 -10.68 -6.50 15.64
CA ASN A 212 -9.47 -7.03 16.28
C ASN A 212 -8.59 -7.86 15.32
N ILE A 213 -9.18 -8.51 14.30
CA ILE A 213 -8.41 -9.18 13.24
C ILE A 213 -7.55 -8.18 12.47
N VAL A 214 -8.01 -6.94 12.30
CA VAL A 214 -7.23 -5.89 11.64
C VAL A 214 -6.31 -5.17 12.62
N LEU A 215 -6.84 -4.63 13.72
CA LEU A 215 -6.07 -3.78 14.66
C LEU A 215 -5.09 -4.55 15.55
N GLY A 216 -5.37 -5.82 15.82
CA GLY A 216 -4.74 -6.57 16.90
C GLY A 216 -5.73 -6.96 17.99
N HIS A 217 -5.40 -8.01 18.75
CA HIS A 217 -6.25 -8.48 19.84
C HIS A 217 -6.33 -7.46 20.98
N GLY A 218 -7.51 -7.32 21.60
CA GLY A 218 -7.71 -6.54 22.81
C GLY A 218 -8.03 -5.06 22.61
N TRP A 219 -8.05 -4.56 21.36
CA TRP A 219 -8.30 -3.13 21.10
C TRP A 219 -9.78 -2.76 21.20
N ALA A 220 -10.67 -3.62 20.70
CA ALA A 220 -12.11 -3.38 20.81
C ALA A 220 -12.56 -3.28 22.28
N GLU A 221 -12.01 -4.14 23.15
CA GLU A 221 -12.26 -4.14 24.59
C GLU A 221 -11.73 -2.88 25.29
N GLN A 222 -10.73 -2.22 24.69
CA GLN A 222 -10.17 -0.95 25.16
C GLN A 222 -10.87 0.28 24.54
N GLY A 223 -11.98 0.09 23.83
CA GLY A 223 -12.77 1.17 23.23
C GLY A 223 -12.35 1.56 21.81
N TYR A 224 -11.41 0.83 21.20
CA TYR A 224 -10.99 1.03 19.81
C TYR A 224 -11.61 -0.02 18.91
N SER A 225 -12.93 0.09 18.70
CA SER A 225 -13.68 -0.84 17.86
C SER A 225 -14.20 -0.18 16.59
N ALA A 226 -13.83 -0.73 15.43
CA ALA A 226 -14.34 -0.26 14.14
C ALA A 226 -15.85 -0.56 13.94
N THR A 227 -16.50 -1.27 14.86
CA THR A 227 -17.98 -1.37 14.93
C THR A 227 -18.63 -0.05 15.27
N ASP A 228 -17.92 0.85 15.94
CA ASP A 228 -18.45 2.13 16.44
C ASP A 228 -18.44 3.20 15.34
N ILE A 229 -17.97 2.84 14.15
CA ILE A 229 -18.00 3.66 12.96
C ILE A 229 -19.40 3.55 12.34
N ALA A 230 -20.13 4.66 12.34
CA ALA A 230 -21.47 4.72 11.74
C ALA A 230 -21.43 4.39 10.23
N PRO A 231 -22.44 3.70 9.67
CA PRO A 231 -22.52 3.41 8.24
C PRO A 231 -22.46 4.65 7.34
N THR A 232 -22.97 5.77 7.84
CA THR A 232 -22.97 7.08 7.14
C THR A 232 -21.61 7.77 7.13
N ASN A 233 -20.63 7.25 7.88
CA ASN A 233 -19.30 7.84 8.00
C ASN A 233 -18.26 7.05 7.17
N GLN A 234 -18.55 6.85 5.89
CA GLN A 234 -17.67 6.13 4.97
C GLN A 234 -16.27 6.75 4.89
N GLY A 235 -15.21 5.93 4.88
CA GLY A 235 -13.83 6.42 4.90
C GLY A 235 -13.31 6.77 6.30
N ALA A 236 -14.15 6.69 7.35
CA ALA A 236 -13.63 6.69 8.71
C ALA A 236 -12.99 5.34 9.03
N ALA A 237 -11.86 5.36 9.74
CA ALA A 237 -11.13 4.18 10.16
C ALA A 237 -10.42 4.40 11.50
N TYR A 238 -10.09 3.33 12.19
CA TYR A 238 -9.04 3.33 13.20
C TYR A 238 -7.71 2.97 12.54
N LEU A 239 -6.71 3.84 12.65
CA LEU A 239 -5.35 3.61 12.18
C LEU A 239 -4.44 3.35 13.37
N ILE A 240 -3.75 2.21 13.38
CA ILE A 240 -2.65 1.92 14.30
C ILE A 240 -1.32 1.94 13.54
N ALA A 241 -0.34 2.63 14.10
CA ALA A 241 1.03 2.66 13.63
C ALA A 241 1.94 2.04 14.69
N GLU A 242 2.73 1.03 14.30
CA GLU A 242 3.86 0.50 15.08
C GLU A 242 3.55 -0.01 16.50
N GLY A 243 2.34 -0.50 16.74
CA GLY A 243 1.95 -0.97 18.08
C GLY A 243 1.63 0.17 19.06
N GLY A 244 1.52 1.40 18.56
CA GLY A 244 0.91 2.50 19.30
C GLY A 244 -0.58 2.28 19.53
N VAL A 245 -1.26 3.31 20.02
CA VAL A 245 -2.71 3.27 20.26
C VAL A 245 -3.44 3.58 18.95
N PRO A 246 -4.51 2.84 18.59
CA PRO A 246 -5.33 3.18 17.42
C PRO A 246 -5.88 4.60 17.55
N ARG A 247 -5.82 5.37 16.46
CA ARG A 247 -6.42 6.71 16.38
C ARG A 247 -7.48 6.74 15.31
N ARG A 248 -8.55 7.53 15.51
CA ARG A 248 -9.58 7.69 14.50
C ARG A 248 -9.09 8.64 13.41
N ILE A 249 -9.29 8.23 12.16
CA ILE A 249 -8.98 9.01 10.98
C ILE A 249 -10.17 9.02 10.03
N LYS A 250 -10.23 10.03 9.17
CA LYS A 250 -11.09 10.12 8.01
C LYS A 250 -10.20 10.19 6.78
N VAL A 251 -10.24 9.15 5.97
CA VAL A 251 -9.40 9.01 4.78
C VAL A 251 -9.82 10.00 3.70
N ALA A 252 -8.84 10.53 2.97
CA ALA A 252 -9.06 11.37 1.80
C ALA A 252 -9.89 10.63 0.76
N PHE A 253 -10.72 11.38 0.04
CA PHE A 253 -11.57 10.84 -1.00
C PHE A 253 -11.25 11.55 -2.32
N LEU A 254 -10.90 10.75 -3.31
CA LEU A 254 -10.77 11.17 -4.70
C LEU A 254 -12.02 10.70 -5.43
N THR A 255 -12.67 11.59 -6.16
CA THR A 255 -13.77 11.21 -7.05
C THR A 255 -13.24 10.43 -8.25
N ASP A 256 -14.08 9.61 -8.89
CA ASP A 256 -13.68 8.85 -10.08
C ASP A 256 -13.11 9.75 -11.20
N ALA A 257 -13.67 10.95 -11.35
CA ALA A 257 -13.15 11.94 -12.31
C ALA A 257 -11.75 12.46 -11.93
N GLN A 258 -11.49 12.66 -10.63
CA GLN A 258 -10.16 13.02 -10.15
C GLN A 258 -9.18 11.86 -10.31
N ILE A 259 -9.59 10.64 -10.00
CA ILE A 259 -8.75 9.44 -10.15
C ILE A 259 -8.38 9.27 -11.63
N SER A 260 -9.35 9.29 -12.53
CA SER A 260 -9.10 9.22 -13.99
C SER A 260 -8.14 10.31 -14.46
N GLY A 261 -8.37 11.58 -14.08
CA GLY A 261 -7.48 12.67 -14.48
C GLY A 261 -6.04 12.53 -13.93
N ILE A 262 -5.90 12.03 -12.70
CA ILE A 262 -4.58 11.77 -12.10
C ILE A 262 -3.90 10.57 -12.78
N ALA A 263 -4.64 9.50 -13.04
CA ALA A 263 -4.14 8.29 -13.69
C ALA A 263 -3.69 8.58 -15.13
N ASP A 264 -4.45 9.35 -15.89
CA ASP A 264 -4.08 9.77 -17.24
C ASP A 264 -2.78 10.58 -17.24
N TYR A 265 -2.67 11.53 -16.30
CA TYR A 265 -1.46 12.33 -16.14
C TYR A 265 -0.26 11.47 -15.69
N ALA A 266 -0.46 10.56 -14.73
CA ALA A 266 0.56 9.64 -14.24
C ALA A 266 1.06 8.71 -15.35
N ALA A 267 0.15 8.16 -16.16
CA ALA A 267 0.50 7.35 -17.33
C ALA A 267 1.31 8.17 -18.34
N TRP A 268 0.91 9.41 -18.61
CA TRP A 268 1.64 10.30 -19.52
C TRP A 268 3.08 10.60 -19.06
N ILE A 269 3.29 10.92 -17.78
CA ILE A 269 4.65 11.18 -17.25
C ILE A 269 5.53 9.92 -17.16
N ARG A 270 4.92 8.72 -17.13
CA ARG A 270 5.61 7.42 -17.08
C ARG A 270 6.02 6.88 -18.46
N ARG A 271 5.49 7.44 -19.56
CA ARG A 271 5.84 7.00 -20.92
C ARG A 271 7.35 7.19 -21.19
N PRO A 272 8.04 6.21 -21.81
CA PRO A 272 9.43 6.37 -22.20
C PRO A 272 9.57 7.58 -23.15
N GLY A 273 10.14 8.69 -22.67
CA GLY A 273 10.43 9.89 -23.45
C GLY A 273 9.88 11.23 -22.93
N THR A 274 8.99 11.24 -21.92
CA THR A 274 8.43 12.49 -21.35
C THR A 274 9.20 13.00 -20.12
N ILE A 275 9.94 12.13 -19.43
CA ILE A 275 10.91 12.49 -18.39
C ILE A 275 12.30 12.10 -18.88
N THR A 276 13.27 13.00 -18.75
CA THR A 276 14.69 12.69 -18.89
C THR A 276 15.07 11.71 -17.79
N THR A 277 14.96 10.41 -18.07
CA THR A 277 15.57 9.37 -17.26
C THR A 277 17.05 9.71 -17.11
N PRO A 278 17.62 9.79 -15.89
CA PRO A 278 19.06 9.90 -15.74
C PRO A 278 19.72 8.81 -16.59
N PRO A 279 20.75 9.12 -17.40
CA PRO A 279 21.29 8.15 -18.34
C PRO A 279 21.82 6.93 -17.57
N GLY A 280 21.14 5.78 -17.72
CA GLY A 280 21.50 4.55 -17.01
C GLY A 280 20.45 3.44 -16.83
N SER A 281 19.24 3.51 -17.41
CA SER A 281 18.25 2.43 -17.27
C SER A 281 17.93 1.76 -18.62
N PRO A 282 18.41 0.54 -18.88
CA PRO A 282 17.91 -0.27 -19.99
C PRO A 282 16.43 -0.58 -19.77
N ALA A 283 15.64 -0.34 -20.81
CA ALA A 283 14.29 -0.85 -20.95
C ALA A 283 14.38 -2.37 -21.14
N ASP A 284 14.48 -3.11 -20.04
CA ASP A 284 14.21 -4.53 -19.98
C ASP A 284 14.14 -4.94 -18.51
N TRP A 285 13.02 -5.54 -18.13
CA TRP A 285 12.75 -6.04 -16.78
C TRP A 285 13.71 -7.16 -16.31
N GLY A 286 14.78 -7.42 -17.05
CA GLY A 286 15.86 -8.32 -16.66
C GLY A 286 16.99 -7.64 -15.90
N MET A 287 17.10 -6.30 -15.92
CA MET A 287 18.29 -5.59 -15.40
C MET A 287 17.99 -4.22 -14.76
N ALA A 288 16.73 -3.97 -14.35
CA ALA A 288 16.43 -3.06 -13.24
C ALA A 288 16.11 -3.87 -11.96
N ALA A 289 16.87 -4.96 -11.85
CA ALA A 289 17.01 -5.93 -10.78
C ALA A 289 18.13 -5.50 -9.82
#